data_AF-A0A512I993-F1
#
_entry.id   AF-A0A512I993-F1
#
_cell.length_a   1.000
_cell.length_b   1.000
_cell.length_c   1.000
_cell.angle_alpha   90.00
_cell.angle_beta   90.00
_cell.angle_gamma   90.00
#
_symmetry.space_group_name_H-M   'P 1'
#
loop_
_entity.id
_entity.type
_entity.pdbx_description
1 polymer ?
#
loop_
_entity_poly.entity_id
_entity_poly.type
_entity_poly.pdbx_seq_one_letter_code
_entity_poly.pdbx_strand_id
1 'polypeptide(L)'
;MSARIRWSRWLVAAGLLGLLVGALDPLEGSLVILAGAALAALGAHLGRSRRRQYASWSLVLVTTGVAAMWIASAAGGFGPGTGRSPGWGALVLLPYAAGWLLGLAVAVVTLIELLTRRPQADRAAPGE
;
A
#
# COMPACT_ATOMS: atom_id res chain seq x y z
N MET A 1 2.70 25.80 -4.40
CA MET A 1 2.56 24.32 -4.55
C MET A 1 1.39 24.02 -5.48
N SER A 2 1.60 23.28 -6.58
CA SER A 2 0.51 22.85 -7.46
C SER A 2 -0.51 21.99 -6.70
N ALA A 3 -1.80 22.19 -6.97
CA ALA A 3 -2.89 21.48 -6.28
C ALA A 3 -2.71 19.94 -6.34
N ARG A 4 -2.15 19.43 -7.44
CA ARG A 4 -1.82 18.02 -7.65
C ARG A 4 -0.84 17.46 -6.61
N ILE A 5 0.18 18.22 -6.19
CA ILE A 5 1.15 17.77 -5.18
C ILE A 5 0.50 17.71 -3.80
N ARG A 6 -0.39 18.67 -3.48
CA ARG A 6 -1.16 18.64 -2.23
C ARG A 6 -2.10 17.44 -2.19
N TRP A 7 -2.79 17.16 -3.30
CA TRP A 7 -3.68 16.00 -3.41
C TRP A 7 -2.93 14.67 -3.30
N SER A 8 -1.79 14.57 -3.99
CA SER A 8 -0.89 13.41 -3.90
C SER A 8 -0.47 13.12 -2.46
N ARG A 9 -0.10 14.15 -1.68
CA ARG A 9 0.26 13.98 -0.27
C ARG A 9 -0.88 13.42 0.58
N TRP A 10 -2.08 13.98 0.44
CA TRP A 10 -3.25 13.50 1.19
C TRP A 10 -3.62 12.06 0.81
N LEU A 11 -3.56 11.73 -0.48
CA LEU A 11 -3.81 10.36 -0.96
C LEU A 11 -2.80 9.36 -0.40
N VAL A 12 -1.50 9.68 -0.41
CA VAL A 12 -0.46 8.80 0.14
C VAL A 12 -0.59 8.67 1.65
N ALA A 13 -0.90 9.75 2.37
CA ALA A 13 -1.10 9.72 3.82
C ALA A 13 -2.33 8.89 4.22
N ALA A 14 -3.46 9.09 3.54
CA ALA A 14 -4.66 8.29 3.73
C ALA A 14 -4.41 6.81 3.38
N GLY A 15 -3.68 6.55 2.29
CA GLY A 15 -3.28 5.20 1.90
C GLY A 15 -2.41 4.50 2.95
N LEU A 16 -1.40 5.21 3.49
CA LEU A 16 -0.55 4.71 4.56
C LEU A 16 -1.35 4.40 5.83
N LEU A 17 -2.29 5.28 6.20
CA LEU A 17 -3.16 5.03 7.35
C LEU A 17 -4.03 3.79 7.13
N GLY A 18 -4.60 3.61 5.93
CA GLY A 18 -5.35 2.41 5.57
C GLY A 18 -4.52 1.13 5.68
N LEU A 19 -3.26 1.17 5.25
CA LEU A 19 -2.34 0.03 5.38
C LEU A 19 -2.02 -0.33 6.84
N LEU A 20 -2.00 0.66 7.74
CA LEU A 20 -1.76 0.45 9.17
C LEU A 20 -3.02 -0.04 9.89
N VAL A 21 -4.17 0.60 9.65
CA VAL A 21 -5.44 0.25 10.30
C VAL A 21 -5.92 -1.12 9.86
N GLY A 22 -5.80 -1.45 8.56
CA GLY A 22 -6.20 -2.76 8.06
C GLY A 22 -5.31 -3.91 8.55
N ALA A 23 -4.15 -3.63 9.15
CA ALA A 23 -3.32 -4.68 9.76
C ALA A 23 -3.84 -5.15 11.13
N LEU A 24 -4.80 -4.44 11.73
CA LEU A 24 -5.38 -4.78 13.04
C LEU A 24 -6.24 -6.05 12.98
N ASP A 25 -6.91 -6.28 11.87
CA ASP A 25 -7.67 -7.50 11.59
C ASP A 25 -7.30 -8.03 10.20
N PRO A 26 -6.63 -9.18 10.09
CA PRO A 26 -6.19 -9.70 8.80
C PRO A 26 -7.33 -9.99 7.82
N LEU A 27 -8.53 -10.35 8.27
CA LEU A 27 -9.61 -10.79 7.38
C LEU A 27 -10.44 -9.59 6.93
N GLU A 28 -10.99 -8.82 7.88
CA GLU A 28 -11.80 -7.63 7.59
C GLU A 28 -10.93 -6.46 7.12
N GLY A 29 -9.77 -6.28 7.77
CA GLY A 29 -8.81 -5.24 7.45
C GLY A 29 -8.06 -5.46 6.12
N SER A 30 -8.16 -6.65 5.51
CA SER A 30 -7.63 -6.91 4.16
C SER A 30 -8.23 -5.97 3.10
N LEU A 31 -9.52 -5.65 3.22
CA LEU A 31 -10.20 -4.69 2.34
C LEU A 31 -9.71 -3.26 2.58
N VAL A 32 -9.43 -2.91 3.83
CA VAL A 32 -8.87 -1.62 4.23
C VAL A 32 -7.44 -1.47 3.72
N ILE A 33 -6.63 -2.54 3.79
CA ILE A 33 -5.28 -2.61 3.21
C ILE A 33 -5.34 -2.48 1.68
N LEU A 34 -6.29 -3.15 1.01
CA LEU A 34 -6.46 -3.03 -0.44
C LEU A 34 -6.81 -1.59 -0.86
N ALA A 35 -7.78 -0.98 -0.18
CA ALA A 35 -8.13 0.42 -0.40
C ALA A 35 -6.95 1.36 -0.10
N GLY A 36 -6.21 1.10 0.97
CA GLY A 36 -5.01 1.85 1.36
C GLY A 36 -3.90 1.76 0.31
N ALA A 37 -3.62 0.57 -0.20
CA ALA A 37 -2.64 0.33 -1.26
C ALA A 37 -3.07 1.05 -2.56
N ALA A 38 -4.36 1.02 -2.91
CA ALA A 38 -4.88 1.71 -4.08
C ALA A 38 -4.74 3.24 -3.97
N LEU A 39 -5.06 3.82 -2.80
CA LEU A 39 -4.88 5.23 -2.51
C LEU A 39 -3.40 5.65 -2.56
N ALA A 40 -2.51 4.85 -1.99
CA ALA A 40 -1.07 5.09 -2.03
C ALA A 40 -0.53 5.03 -3.47
N ALA A 41 -0.97 4.04 -4.26
CA ALA A 41 -0.61 3.92 -5.67
C ALA A 41 -1.12 5.10 -6.50
N LEU A 42 -2.36 5.52 -6.30
CA LEU A 42 -2.94 6.68 -6.97
C LEU A 42 -2.18 7.96 -6.60
N GLY A 43 -1.88 8.15 -5.31
CA GLY A 43 -1.08 9.26 -4.82
C GLY A 43 0.32 9.31 -5.44
N ALA A 44 0.99 8.17 -5.58
CA ALA A 44 2.30 8.06 -6.22
C ALA A 44 2.26 8.39 -7.72
N HIS A 45 1.19 8.00 -8.43
CA HIS A 45 0.99 8.34 -9.85
C HIS A 45 0.71 9.84 -10.04
N LEU A 46 -0.15 10.43 -9.21
CA LEU A 46 -0.44 11.87 -9.27
C LEU A 46 0.78 12.73 -8.92
N GLY A 47 1.61 12.27 -7.99
CA GLY A 47 2.87 12.91 -7.61
C GLY A 47 4.01 12.73 -8.61
N ARG A 48 3.80 11.94 -9.69
CA ARG A 48 4.85 11.50 -10.63
C ARG A 48 6.08 10.93 -9.92
N SER A 49 5.89 10.20 -8.81
CA SER A 49 7.01 9.57 -8.11
C SER A 49 7.70 8.57 -9.04
N ARG A 50 9.03 8.49 -8.90
CA ARG A 50 9.86 7.50 -9.60
C ARG A 50 9.47 6.07 -9.23
N ARG A 51 8.82 5.89 -8.07
CA ARG A 51 8.46 4.59 -7.50
C ARG A 51 7.02 4.13 -7.80
N ARG A 52 6.31 4.81 -8.70
CA ARG A 52 4.92 4.46 -9.08
C ARG A 52 4.75 2.99 -9.48
N GLN A 53 5.76 2.39 -10.11
CA GLN A 53 5.74 0.98 -10.51
C GLN A 53 5.74 0.03 -9.30
N TYR A 54 6.51 0.35 -8.25
CA TYR A 54 6.50 -0.43 -7.01
C TYR A 54 5.18 -0.31 -6.26
N ALA A 55 4.53 0.86 -6.33
CA ALA A 55 3.19 1.03 -5.77
C ALA A 55 2.15 0.17 -6.51
N SER A 56 2.23 0.09 -7.84
CA SER A 56 1.39 -0.83 -8.63
C SER A 56 1.66 -2.29 -8.30
N TRP A 57 2.94 -2.68 -8.15
CA TRP A 57 3.30 -4.05 -7.73
C TRP A 57 2.73 -4.40 -6.36
N SER A 58 2.82 -3.48 -5.39
CA SER A 58 2.18 -3.66 -4.08
C SER A 58 0.68 -3.90 -4.23
N LEU A 59 -0.02 -3.08 -5.02
CA LEU A 59 -1.45 -3.23 -5.24
C LEU A 59 -1.79 -4.60 -5.87
N VAL A 60 -1.03 -5.05 -6.87
CA VAL A 60 -1.23 -6.36 -7.51
C VAL A 60 -1.02 -7.51 -6.52
N LEU A 61 0.05 -7.44 -5.71
CA LEU A 61 0.36 -8.45 -4.71
C LEU A 61 -0.70 -8.51 -3.60
N VAL A 62 -1.13 -7.36 -3.08
CA VAL A 62 -2.20 -7.26 -2.09
C VAL A 62 -3.51 -7.80 -2.67
N THR A 63 -3.90 -7.39 -3.88
CA THR A 63 -5.14 -7.86 -4.53
C THR A 63 -5.14 -9.37 -4.70
N THR A 64 -4.03 -9.93 -5.20
CA THR A 64 -3.85 -11.38 -5.37
C THR A 64 -3.93 -12.09 -4.02
N GLY A 65 -3.26 -11.56 -2.99
CA GLY A 65 -3.27 -12.12 -1.64
C GLY A 65 -4.65 -12.09 -0.98
N VAL A 66 -5.38 -10.97 -1.09
CA VAL A 66 -6.76 -10.81 -0.58
C VAL A 66 -7.68 -11.82 -1.27
N ALA A 67 -7.64 -11.91 -2.60
CA ALA A 67 -8.45 -12.84 -3.35
C ALA A 67 -8.15 -14.30 -2.94
N ALA A 68 -6.87 -14.65 -2.81
CA ALA A 68 -6.47 -15.99 -2.41
C ALA A 68 -6.90 -16.32 -0.97
N MET A 69 -6.82 -15.36 -0.03
CA MET A 69 -7.33 -15.51 1.34
C MET A 69 -8.85 -15.77 1.36
N TRP A 70 -9.62 -14.98 0.61
CA TRP A 70 -11.07 -15.11 0.55
C TRP A 70 -11.51 -16.43 -0.09
N ILE A 71 -10.85 -16.85 -1.19
CA ILE A 71 -11.09 -18.16 -1.81
C ILE A 71 -10.78 -19.29 -0.84
N ALA A 72 -9.65 -19.22 -0.12
CA ALA A 72 -9.29 -20.23 0.86
C ALA A 72 -10.27 -20.28 2.03
N SER A 73 -10.75 -19.12 2.49
CA SER A 73 -11.78 -19.01 3.54
C SER A 73 -13.09 -19.66 3.09
N ALA A 74 -13.56 -19.34 1.87
CA ALA A 74 -14.76 -19.95 1.29
C ALA A 74 -14.63 -21.47 1.07
N ALA A 75 -13.41 -21.96 0.80
CA ALA A 75 -13.11 -23.38 0.62
C ALA A 75 -12.91 -24.16 1.94
N GLY A 76 -13.26 -23.58 3.09
CA GLY A 76 -13.22 -24.23 4.41
C GLY A 76 -11.98 -23.90 5.26
N GLY A 77 -11.10 -22.99 4.80
CA GLY A 77 -9.97 -22.48 5.57
C GLY A 77 -8.76 -23.42 5.71
N PHE A 78 -7.81 -23.01 6.56
CA PHE A 78 -6.53 -23.70 6.81
C PHE A 78 -6.54 -24.49 8.15
N GLY A 79 -7.69 -25.06 8.54
CA GLY A 79 -7.84 -25.77 9.81
C GLY A 79 -7.40 -27.24 9.77
N PRO A 80 -7.19 -27.89 10.93
CA PRO A 80 -6.74 -29.29 11.04
C PRO A 80 -7.66 -30.35 10.40
N GLY A 81 -8.85 -29.95 9.92
CA GLY A 81 -9.83 -30.82 9.25
C GLY A 81 -9.88 -30.70 7.72
N THR A 82 -9.09 -29.82 7.09
CA THR A 82 -9.18 -29.58 5.63
C THR A 82 -8.18 -30.38 4.80
N GLY A 83 -7.34 -31.20 5.42
CA GLY A 83 -6.35 -32.05 4.74
C GLY A 83 -5.19 -31.29 4.07
N ARG A 84 -5.09 -29.97 4.24
CA ARG A 84 -4.04 -29.13 3.66
C ARG A 84 -2.93 -28.87 4.69
N SER A 85 -1.68 -29.03 4.28
CA SER A 85 -0.53 -28.79 5.16
C SER A 85 -0.43 -27.28 5.54
N PRO A 86 0.12 -26.95 6.72
CA PRO A 86 0.32 -25.56 7.15
C PRO A 86 1.09 -24.69 6.14
N GLY A 87 1.96 -25.32 5.33
CA GLY A 87 2.74 -24.64 4.29
C GLY A 87 1.89 -24.09 3.13
N TRP A 88 0.73 -24.69 2.82
CA TRP A 88 -0.18 -24.15 1.81
C TRP A 88 -0.82 -22.84 2.26
N GLY A 89 -1.12 -22.71 3.56
CA GLY A 89 -1.60 -21.44 4.14
C GLY A 89 -0.55 -20.34 4.05
N ALA A 90 0.70 -20.66 4.37
CA ALA A 90 1.81 -19.71 4.25
C ALA A 90 2.02 -19.26 2.79
N LEU A 91 1.92 -20.16 1.81
CA LEU A 91 2.06 -19.82 0.40
C LEU A 91 0.95 -18.90 -0.11
N VAL A 92 -0.28 -19.07 0.38
CA VAL A 92 -1.43 -18.21 0.06
C VAL A 92 -1.33 -16.84 0.72
N LEU A 93 -0.76 -16.76 1.92
CA LEU A 93 -0.55 -15.51 2.66
C LEU A 93 0.69 -14.73 2.19
N LEU A 94 1.65 -15.38 1.54
CA LEU A 94 2.91 -14.77 1.10
C LEU A 94 2.71 -13.55 0.19
N PRO A 95 1.85 -13.59 -0.86
CA PRO A 95 1.61 -12.42 -1.71
C PRO A 95 0.99 -11.27 -0.94
N TYR A 96 0.08 -11.58 0.00
CA TYR A 96 -0.56 -10.57 0.85
C TYR A 96 0.46 -9.85 1.73
N ALA A 97 1.26 -10.60 2.49
CA ALA A 97 2.28 -10.04 3.37
C ALA A 97 3.35 -9.27 2.60
N ALA A 98 3.85 -9.82 1.49
CA ALA A 98 4.82 -9.15 0.63
C ALA A 98 4.26 -7.86 0.01
N GLY A 99 3.02 -7.91 -0.47
CA GLY A 99 2.33 -6.75 -1.04
C GLY A 99 2.11 -5.64 -0.01
N TRP A 100 1.73 -6.00 1.21
CA TRP A 100 1.55 -5.08 2.32
C TRP A 100 2.86 -4.38 2.72
N LEU A 101 3.95 -5.14 2.93
CA LEU A 101 5.26 -4.58 3.27
C LEU A 101 5.79 -3.64 2.18
N LEU A 102 5.66 -4.05 0.91
CA LEU A 102 6.04 -3.21 -0.22
C LEU A 102 5.20 -1.92 -0.26
N GLY A 103 3.89 -2.03 0.00
CA GLY A 103 2.98 -0.90 0.05
C GLY A 103 3.35 0.10 1.14
N LEU A 104 3.68 -0.40 2.33
CA LEU A 104 4.13 0.41 3.46
C LEU A 104 5.43 1.16 3.11
N ALA A 105 6.43 0.45 2.60
CA ALA A 105 7.72 1.02 2.25
C ALA A 105 7.57 2.10 1.15
N VAL A 106 6.79 1.81 0.10
CA VAL A 106 6.57 2.77 -1.00
C VAL A 106 5.76 3.97 -0.53
N ALA A 107 4.71 3.79 0.28
CA ALA A 107 3.90 4.89 0.81
C ALA A 107 4.73 5.81 1.71
N VAL A 108 5.52 5.25 2.64
CA VAL A 108 6.42 6.02 3.51
C VAL A 108 7.45 6.79 2.70
N VAL A 109 8.16 6.13 1.77
CA VAL A 109 9.20 6.80 0.98
C VAL A 109 8.60 7.87 0.07
N THR A 110 7.46 7.59 -0.56
CA THR A 110 6.76 8.59 -1.40
C THR A 110 6.31 9.78 -0.57
N LEU A 111 5.81 9.55 0.65
CA LEU A 111 5.44 10.63 1.55
C LEU A 111 6.65 11.48 1.95
N ILE A 112 7.78 10.85 2.31
CA ILE A 112 9.03 11.55 2.61
C ILE A 112 9.51 12.34 1.39
N GLU A 113 9.55 11.75 0.19
CA GLU A 113 9.91 12.46 -1.05
C GLU A 113 9.01 13.69 -1.28
N LEU A 114 7.70 13.57 -1.02
CA LEU A 114 6.76 14.67 -1.13
C LEU A 114 6.93 15.71 -0.02
N LEU A 115 7.41 15.32 1.17
CA LEU A 115 7.69 16.21 2.31
C LEU A 115 8.97 17.01 2.09
N THR A 116 10.06 16.33 1.72
CA THR A 116 11.39 16.92 1.50
C THR A 116 11.46 17.79 0.24
N ARG A 117 10.55 17.62 -0.73
CA ARG A 117 10.43 18.51 -1.90
C ARG A 117 9.83 19.92 -1.62
N ARG A 118 9.65 20.33 -0.35
CA ARG A 118 9.38 21.73 0.03
C ARG A 118 10.69 22.41 0.44
N PRO A 119 10.93 23.69 0.10
CA PRO A 119 11.06 24.32 -1.22
C PRO A 119 12.45 24.98 -1.35
N GLN A 120 13.32 24.49 -2.25
CA GLN A 120 14.51 25.26 -2.67
C GLN A 120 14.15 26.50 -3.51
N ALA A 121 12.87 26.65 -3.90
CA ALA A 121 12.38 27.76 -4.69
C ALA A 121 12.22 29.09 -3.91
N ASP A 122 12.13 29.06 -2.56
CA ASP A 122 11.99 30.29 -1.75
C ASP A 122 13.35 30.88 -1.29
N ARG A 123 14.47 30.17 -1.47
CA ARG A 123 15.81 30.67 -1.09
C ARG A 123 16.58 31.34 -2.22
N ALA A 124 15.98 31.44 -3.40
CA ALA A 124 16.57 32.06 -4.58
C ALA A 124 15.85 33.35 -4.98
N ALA A 125 15.23 34.05 -4.01
CA ALA A 125 15.04 35.49 -4.17
C ALA A 125 16.40 36.12 -3.81
N PRO A 126 17.20 36.57 -4.81
CA PRO A 126 18.28 37.49 -4.48
C PRO A 126 17.62 38.72 -3.85
N GLY A 127 18.14 39.14 -2.69
CA GLY A 127 17.80 40.45 -2.17
C GLY A 127 18.18 41.47 -3.24
N GLU A 128 17.16 42.11 -3.81
CA GLU A 128 17.28 43.41 -4.48
C GLU A 128 17.43 44.50 -3.42
#